data_AF-A0A672JN78-F1
#
_entry.id   AF-A0A672JN78-F1
#
_cell.length_a   1.000
_cell.length_b   1.000
_cell.length_c   1.000
_cell.angle_alpha   90.00
_cell.angle_beta   90.00
_cell.angle_gamma   90.00
#
_symmetry.space_group_name_H-M   'P 1'
#
loop_
_entity.id
_entity.type
_entity.pdbx_description
1 polymer ?
#
loop_
_entity_poly.entity_id
_entity_poly.type
_entity_poly.pdbx_seq_one_letter_code
_entity_poly.pdbx_strand_id
1 'polypeptide(L)'
;MRAVVLTLFLAFVAPHFNPNEIYEYKYETSLLSGLPEKGLARAGLKLRGKVLISAANEMYMLKLEDAEILEYSGNWPNSSYKRAEKLTSALAKELIFPIKFAYKARSCADHECVCH
;
A
#
# COMPACT_ATOMS: atom_id res chain seq x y z
N MET A 1 45.41 4.97 11.24
CA MET A 1 44.36 4.99 10.20
C MET A 1 43.05 5.36 10.88
N ARG A 2 42.57 6.60 10.68
CA ARG A 2 41.28 7.04 11.23
C ARG A 2 40.20 6.58 10.26
N ALA A 3 39.40 5.60 10.67
CA ALA A 3 38.23 5.16 9.90
C ALA A 3 37.21 6.31 9.90
N VAL A 4 37.10 6.99 8.76
CA VAL A 4 36.01 7.92 8.51
C VAL A 4 34.80 7.06 8.19
N VAL A 5 33.95 6.81 9.18
CA VAL A 5 32.65 6.18 8.95
C VAL A 5 31.75 7.26 8.36
N LEU A 6 31.68 7.28 7.03
CA LEU A 6 30.72 8.11 6.31
C LEU A 6 29.34 7.47 6.50
N THR A 7 28.62 7.86 7.55
CA THR A 7 27.22 7.49 7.71
C THR A 7 26.43 8.16 6.59
N LEU A 8 26.06 7.37 5.57
CA LEU A 8 25.17 7.78 4.50
C LEU A 8 23.79 8.05 5.11
N PHE A 9 23.50 9.31 5.43
CA PHE A 9 22.15 9.74 5.75
C PHE A 9 21.31 9.56 4.49
N LEU A 10 20.50 8.50 4.43
CA LEU A 10 19.41 8.43 3.46
C LEU A 10 18.42 9.54 3.82
N ALA A 11 18.58 10.71 3.21
CA ALA A 11 17.56 11.73 3.24
C ALA A 11 16.27 11.10 2.71
N PHE A 12 15.24 11.04 3.55
CA PHE A 12 13.91 10.58 3.16
C PHE A 12 13.32 11.66 2.26
N VAL A 13 13.68 11.64 0.98
CA VAL A 13 13.15 12.58 -0.01
C VAL A 13 11.67 12.24 -0.16
N ALA A 14 10.81 13.24 0.07
CA ALA A 14 9.39 13.08 -0.13
C ALA A 14 9.12 12.67 -1.59
N PRO A 15 8.13 11.80 -1.84
CA PRO A 15 7.81 11.36 -3.19
C PRO A 15 7.48 12.57 -4.07
N HIS A 16 8.20 12.68 -5.19
CA HIS A 16 8.00 13.71 -6.19
C HIS A 16 7.33 13.07 -7.42
N PHE A 17 6.20 13.62 -7.83
CA PHE A 17 5.45 13.16 -8.99
C PHE A 17 5.34 14.34 -9.98
N ASN A 18 5.84 14.14 -11.20
CA ASN A 18 5.79 15.18 -12.22
C ASN A 18 4.34 15.38 -12.73
N PRO A 19 3.93 16.64 -12.99
CA PRO A 19 2.68 16.90 -13.68
C PRO A 19 2.65 16.20 -15.05
N ASN A 20 1.49 15.65 -15.42
CA ASN A 20 1.26 14.91 -16.67
C ASN A 20 1.96 13.53 -16.77
N GLU A 21 2.63 13.06 -15.72
CA GLU A 21 3.11 11.68 -15.64
C GLU A 21 2.14 10.79 -14.84
N ILE A 22 2.08 9.52 -15.23
CA ILE A 22 1.36 8.47 -14.50
C ILE A 22 2.37 7.44 -14.04
N TYR A 23 2.41 7.22 -12.74
CA TYR A 23 3.30 6.27 -12.08
C TYR A 23 2.50 5.01 -11.75
N GLU A 24 2.98 3.87 -12.19
CA GLU A 24 2.36 2.57 -11.93
C GLU A 24 3.15 1.81 -10.86
N TYR A 25 2.45 1.32 -9.84
CA TYR A 25 3.02 0.52 -8.77
C TYR A 25 2.23 -0.78 -8.60
N LYS A 26 2.94 -1.89 -8.47
CA LYS A 26 2.32 -3.13 -7.97
C LYS A 26 1.99 -2.95 -6.49
N TYR A 27 0.74 -3.15 -6.13
CA TYR A 27 0.26 -3.01 -4.76
C TYR A 27 -0.26 -4.34 -4.22
N GLU A 28 0.13 -4.69 -3.00
CA GLU A 28 -0.41 -5.83 -2.26
C GLU A 28 -0.51 -5.48 -0.78
N THR A 29 -1.63 -5.80 -0.16
CA THR A 29 -1.85 -5.63 1.28
C THR A 29 -2.68 -6.79 1.84
N SER A 30 -2.49 -7.12 3.11
CA SER A 30 -3.24 -8.20 3.76
C SER A 30 -3.71 -7.79 5.16
N LEU A 31 -4.97 -8.10 5.45
CA LEU A 31 -5.57 -8.00 6.77
C LEU A 31 -5.85 -9.41 7.27
N LEU A 32 -5.21 -9.81 8.35
CA LEU A 32 -5.44 -11.11 9.01
C LEU A 32 -5.97 -10.88 10.42
N SER A 33 -6.99 -11.65 10.79
CA SER A 33 -7.60 -11.68 12.11
C SER A 33 -7.47 -13.08 12.73
N GLY A 34 -7.36 -13.11 14.06
CA GLY A 34 -7.11 -14.30 14.86
C GLY A 34 -5.87 -14.16 15.73
N LEU A 35 -5.60 -15.22 16.48
CA LEU A 35 -4.51 -15.25 17.46
C LEU A 35 -3.12 -15.26 16.77
N PRO A 36 -2.12 -14.51 17.30
CA PRO A 36 -0.82 -14.27 16.66
C PRO A 36 0.09 -15.52 16.61
N GLU A 37 -0.28 -16.60 17.28
CA GLU A 37 0.53 -17.81 17.39
C GLU A 37 0.49 -18.66 16.12
N LYS A 38 1.63 -19.31 15.83
CA LYS A 38 1.77 -20.23 14.72
C LYS A 38 0.92 -21.48 14.94
N GLY A 39 0.30 -21.98 13.88
CA GLY A 39 -0.52 -23.18 13.90
C GLY A 39 -1.97 -22.93 14.31
N LEU A 40 -2.32 -21.72 14.77
CA LEU A 40 -3.70 -21.36 15.07
C LEU A 40 -4.44 -20.88 13.81
N ALA A 41 -5.76 -21.09 13.83
CA ALA A 41 -6.62 -20.66 12.75
C ALA A 41 -6.69 -19.12 12.69
N ARG A 42 -6.58 -18.58 11.46
CA ARG A 42 -6.84 -17.19 11.14
C ARG A 42 -7.77 -17.08 9.95
N ALA A 43 -8.43 -15.94 9.86
CA ALA A 43 -9.21 -15.55 8.71
C ALA A 43 -8.80 -14.16 8.25
N GLY A 44 -8.91 -13.87 6.98
CA GLY A 44 -8.59 -12.53 6.51
C GLY A 44 -8.66 -12.36 5.01
N LEU A 45 -8.26 -11.16 4.58
CA LEU A 45 -8.32 -10.72 3.20
C LEU A 45 -6.93 -10.28 2.74
N LYS A 46 -6.67 -10.46 1.46
CA LYS A 46 -5.55 -9.83 0.75
C LYS A 46 -6.12 -9.09 -0.44
N LEU A 47 -5.71 -7.84 -0.62
CA LEU A 47 -5.98 -7.06 -1.81
C LEU A 47 -4.69 -6.93 -2.60
N ARG A 48 -4.75 -7.21 -3.91
CA ARG A 48 -3.65 -6.94 -4.83
C ARG A 48 -4.15 -6.23 -6.08
N GLY A 49 -3.26 -5.53 -6.75
CA GLY A 49 -3.56 -4.86 -8.02
C GLY A 49 -2.42 -3.93 -8.45
N LYS A 50 -2.73 -3.02 -9.36
CA LYS A 50 -1.85 -1.93 -9.78
C LYS A 50 -2.43 -0.60 -9.32
N VAL A 51 -1.61 0.19 -8.65
CA VAL A 51 -1.96 1.55 -8.26
C VAL A 51 -1.34 2.50 -9.26
N LEU A 52 -2.18 3.30 -9.91
CA LEU A 52 -1.79 4.42 -10.75
C LEU A 52 -1.86 5.71 -9.94
N ILE A 53 -0.77 6.47 -9.92
CA ILE A 53 -0.70 7.77 -9.26
C ILE A 53 -0.35 8.83 -10.31
N SER A 54 -1.11 9.92 -10.35
CA SER A 54 -0.80 11.08 -11.17
C SER A 54 -0.89 12.37 -10.37
N ALA A 55 -0.09 13.37 -10.75
CA ALA A 55 -0.08 14.69 -10.13
C ALA A 55 -0.73 15.74 -11.04
N ALA A 56 -1.54 16.59 -10.43
CA ALA A 56 -2.17 17.76 -11.02
C ALA A 56 -2.06 18.95 -10.04
N ASN A 57 -0.99 19.73 -10.16
CA ASN A 57 -0.61 20.79 -9.22
C ASN A 57 -0.43 20.23 -7.79
N GLU A 58 -1.18 20.76 -6.81
CA GLU A 58 -1.15 20.29 -5.41
C GLU A 58 -2.10 19.10 -5.14
N MET A 59 -2.80 18.63 -6.17
CA MET A 59 -3.74 17.51 -6.07
C MET A 59 -3.15 16.27 -6.75
N TYR A 60 -3.41 15.13 -6.16
CA TYR A 60 -3.02 13.83 -6.65
C TYR A 60 -4.26 13.00 -6.93
N MET A 61 -4.10 12.07 -7.85
CA MET A 61 -5.15 11.13 -8.24
C MET A 61 -4.60 9.72 -8.11
N LEU A 62 -5.30 8.88 -7.36
CA LEU A 62 -4.99 7.47 -7.18
C LEU A 62 -6.10 6.63 -7.80
N LYS A 63 -5.72 5.65 -8.62
CA LYS A 63 -6.65 4.67 -9.18
C LYS A 63 -6.08 3.27 -9.00
N LEU A 64 -6.91 2.34 -8.57
CA LEU A 64 -6.56 0.92 -8.55
C LEU A 64 -7.06 0.26 -9.84
N GLU A 65 -6.20 -0.53 -10.47
CA GLU A 65 -6.49 -1.34 -11.64
C GLU A 65 -6.16 -2.81 -11.37
N ASP A 66 -6.80 -3.71 -12.10
CA ASP A 66 -6.63 -5.17 -11.96
C ASP A 66 -6.74 -5.64 -10.50
N ALA A 67 -7.66 -5.01 -9.76
CA ALA A 67 -7.89 -5.28 -8.35
C ALA A 67 -8.46 -6.68 -8.13
N GLU A 68 -7.88 -7.43 -7.21
CA GLU A 68 -8.33 -8.76 -6.84
C GLU A 68 -8.28 -8.95 -5.32
N ILE A 69 -9.40 -9.44 -4.76
CA ILE A 69 -9.49 -9.82 -3.36
C ILE A 69 -9.27 -11.33 -3.24
N LEU A 70 -8.42 -11.72 -2.31
CA LEU A 70 -8.20 -13.10 -1.90
C LEU A 70 -8.57 -13.28 -0.43
N GLU A 71 -9.15 -14.43 -0.12
CA GLU A 71 -9.51 -14.83 1.24
C GLU A 71 -8.48 -15.82 1.79
N TYR A 72 -8.16 -15.63 3.06
CA TYR A 72 -7.40 -16.56 3.88
C TYR A 72 -8.32 -17.19 4.90
N SER A 73 -8.30 -18.53 5.02
CA SER A 73 -9.00 -19.25 6.08
C SER A 73 -8.25 -20.53 6.40
N GLY A 74 -7.77 -20.64 7.64
CA GLY A 74 -7.11 -21.84 8.15
C GLY A 74 -5.88 -21.55 9.03
N ASN A 75 -5.08 -22.58 9.29
CA ASN A 75 -3.93 -22.50 10.20
C ASN A 75 -2.82 -21.63 9.63
N TRP A 76 -2.46 -20.55 10.33
CA TRP A 76 -1.39 -19.64 9.93
C TRP A 76 0.00 -20.17 10.26
N PRO A 77 1.01 -20.04 9.37
CA PRO A 77 0.99 -19.45 8.03
C PRO A 77 0.80 -20.48 6.89
N ASN A 78 0.33 -21.70 7.20
CA ASN A 78 0.41 -22.82 6.27
C ASN A 78 -0.73 -22.86 5.24
N SER A 79 -1.87 -22.25 5.52
CA SER A 79 -2.97 -22.19 4.55
C SER A 79 -2.66 -21.21 3.42
N SER A 80 -3.25 -21.45 2.25
CA SER A 80 -3.09 -20.59 1.08
C SER A 80 -4.25 -19.59 0.95
N TYR A 81 -3.95 -18.44 0.34
CA TYR A 81 -4.96 -17.50 -0.10
C TYR A 81 -5.73 -18.08 -1.30
N LYS A 82 -7.06 -17.91 -1.31
CA LYS A 82 -7.94 -18.31 -2.40
C LYS A 82 -8.64 -17.09 -2.98
N ARG A 83 -8.89 -17.06 -4.29
CA ARG A 83 -9.56 -15.93 -4.93
C ARG A 83 -11.00 -15.78 -4.43
N ALA A 84 -11.40 -14.56 -4.09
CA ALA A 84 -12.76 -14.21 -3.68
C ALA A 84 -13.51 -13.52 -4.83
N GLU A 85 -13.85 -14.28 -5.88
CA GLU A 85 -14.45 -13.75 -7.13
C GLU A 85 -15.76 -13.00 -6.89
N LYS A 86 -16.61 -13.55 -6.02
CA LYS A 86 -17.90 -12.95 -5.67
C LYS A 86 -17.72 -11.61 -4.96
N LEU A 87 -16.80 -11.54 -4.00
CA LEU A 87 -16.52 -10.31 -3.24
C LEU A 87 -15.83 -9.26 -4.11
N THR A 88 -14.85 -9.69 -4.92
CA THR A 88 -14.17 -8.81 -5.89
C THR A 88 -15.18 -8.20 -6.86
N SER A 89 -16.09 -9.01 -7.41
CA SER A 89 -17.16 -8.53 -8.29
C SER A 89 -18.13 -7.58 -7.59
N ALA A 90 -18.51 -7.90 -6.34
CA ALA A 90 -19.43 -7.07 -5.55
C ALA A 90 -18.86 -5.68 -5.25
N LEU A 91 -17.54 -5.57 -5.09
CA LEU A 91 -16.85 -4.32 -4.78
C LEU A 91 -16.15 -3.69 -6.00
N ALA A 92 -16.34 -4.24 -7.20
CA ALA A 92 -15.57 -3.85 -8.38
C ALA A 92 -15.63 -2.33 -8.64
N LYS A 93 -16.79 -1.71 -8.49
CA LYS A 93 -16.98 -0.26 -8.68
C LYS A 93 -16.22 0.57 -7.64
N GLU A 94 -16.27 0.16 -6.38
CA GLU A 94 -15.61 0.86 -5.28
C GLU A 94 -14.09 0.74 -5.37
N LEU A 95 -13.60 -0.44 -5.76
CA LEU A 95 -12.17 -0.70 -5.89
C LEU A 95 -11.54 0.14 -7.00
N ILE A 96 -12.21 0.29 -8.15
CA ILE A 96 -11.68 1.07 -9.28
C ILE A 96 -12.05 2.56 -9.22
N PHE A 97 -12.81 2.97 -8.19
CA PHE A 97 -13.22 4.36 -8.05
C PHE A 97 -11.98 5.24 -7.83
N PRO A 98 -11.73 6.24 -8.68
CA PRO A 98 -10.55 7.06 -8.53
C PRO A 98 -10.64 8.02 -7.33
N ILE A 99 -9.57 8.10 -6.54
CA ILE A 99 -9.50 8.91 -5.33
C ILE A 99 -8.64 10.14 -5.59
N LYS A 100 -9.22 11.32 -5.43
CA LYS A 100 -8.50 12.61 -5.48
C LYS A 100 -8.13 13.05 -4.07
N PHE A 101 -6.87 13.37 -3.83
CA PHE A 101 -6.37 13.78 -2.51
C PHE A 101 -5.28 14.85 -2.63
N ALA A 102 -5.10 15.66 -1.60
CA ALA A 102 -3.95 16.57 -1.50
C ALA A 102 -2.83 15.88 -0.71
N TYR A 103 -1.58 16.09 -1.12
CA TYR A 103 -0.42 15.62 -0.36
C TYR A 103 0.58 16.75 -0.21
N LYS A 104 1.02 16.99 1.02
CA LYS A 104 2.06 17.95 1.36
C LYS A 104 3.22 17.21 1.99
N ALA A 105 4.33 17.15 1.27
CA ALA A 105 5.60 16.69 1.79
C ALA A 105 5.99 17.55 3.00
N ARG A 106 6.02 16.98 4.20
CA ARG A 106 6.69 17.60 5.35
C ARG A 106 8.13 17.08 5.42
N SER A 107 9.07 17.99 5.59
CA SER A 107 10.45 17.65 5.95
C SER A 107 10.46 16.97 7.32
N CYS A 108 10.88 15.71 7.42
CA CYS A 108 11.13 15.04 8.71
C CYS A 108 12.46 15.52 9.32
N ALA A 109 12.73 16.84 9.34
CA ALA A 109 13.85 17.41 10.08
C ALA A 109 13.50 17.67 11.56
N ASP A 110 12.21 17.86 11.86
CA ASP A 110 11.73 18.13 13.21
C ASP A 110 10.94 16.92 13.71
N HIS A 111 11.67 15.95 14.28
CA HIS A 111 11.34 14.86 15.23
C HIS A 111 9.90 14.29 15.46
N GLU A 112 8.86 14.70 14.75
CA GLU A 112 7.48 14.24 14.92
C GLU A 112 6.78 14.19 13.55
N CYS A 113 7.05 13.13 12.78
CA CYS A 113 6.24 12.82 11.60
C CYS A 113 4.95 12.11 12.05
N VAL A 114 3.95 12.89 12.47
CA VAL A 114 2.57 12.43 12.71
C VAL A 114 1.74 12.67 11.44
N CYS A 115 1.34 11.58 10.78
CA CYS A 115 0.30 11.58 9.75
C CYS A 115 -1.05 11.82 10.43
N HIS A 116 -1.69 12.95 10.15
CA HIS A 116 -3.10 13.21 10.49
C HIS A 116 -3.98 12.89 9.29
#